data_AF-A0A1M3MUQ9-F1
#
_entry.id   AF-A0A1M3MUQ9-F1
#
_cell.length_a   1.000
_cell.length_b   1.000
_cell.length_c   1.000
_cell.angle_alpha   90.00
_cell.angle_beta   90.00
_cell.angle_gamma   90.00
#
_symmetry.space_group_name_H-M   'P 1'
#
loop_
_entity.id
_entity.type
_entity.pdbx_description
1 polymer ?
#
loop_
_entity_poly.entity_id
_entity_poly.type
_entity_poly.pdbx_seq_one_letter_code
_entity_poly.pdbx_strand_id
1 'polypeptide(L)'
;MMRTMNRRIFALSTGLIACFISACSSNAGTTESSLDAGDSPEAAADAGASEAGPIAPECEESFCAQVDVSAKLQCHDAVSNKDFSMTTSLSGRTTEVTCDVEDKEGGGQDLRIGVRPGSATPEDASEAWLRIRSFTGPGTYPLVHVKDEGSHQGFELSGKATSSEGHQTVGTLHCLPSPCEAVVAPETEPVPNDPGTVKEWRVRLEVRCAAGGTLSNMHCESDARTVCTFDEAPTLRFDVACRK
;
A
#
# COMPACT_ATOMS: atom_id res chain seq x y z
N MET A 1 -5.97 -57.04 -35.65
CA MET A 1 -4.54 -57.44 -35.71
C MET A 1 -3.77 -56.61 -34.68
N MET A 2 -3.32 -57.27 -33.61
CA MET A 2 -2.45 -56.73 -32.56
C MET A 2 -1.00 -56.62 -33.07
N ARG A 3 -0.28 -55.55 -32.71
CA ARG A 3 1.18 -55.52 -32.54
C ARG A 3 1.50 -54.59 -31.35
N THR A 4 1.65 -55.16 -30.15
CA THR A 4 2.90 -55.52 -29.45
C THR A 4 3.77 -54.34 -29.01
N MET A 5 3.96 -54.30 -27.69
CA MET A 5 4.80 -53.45 -26.85
C MET A 5 6.26 -53.34 -27.29
N ASN A 6 6.94 -52.26 -26.84
CA ASN A 6 8.19 -52.44 -26.11
C ASN A 6 8.46 -51.35 -25.07
N ARG A 7 8.57 -51.80 -23.82
CA ARG A 7 9.15 -51.14 -22.64
C ARG A 7 10.65 -50.98 -22.83
N ARG A 8 11.24 -49.87 -22.35
CA ARG A 8 12.54 -49.91 -21.67
C ARG A 8 12.53 -49.04 -20.42
N ILE A 9 12.88 -49.70 -19.32
CA ILE A 9 13.19 -49.21 -17.99
C ILE A 9 14.68 -48.88 -17.99
N PHE A 10 15.10 -47.78 -17.36
CA PHE A 10 16.41 -47.67 -16.72
C PHE A 10 16.30 -46.85 -15.43
N ALA A 11 17.09 -47.27 -14.46
CA ALA A 11 16.98 -47.08 -13.03
C ALA A 11 17.86 -45.94 -12.49
N LEU A 12 17.45 -45.43 -11.32
CA LEU A 12 18.24 -44.98 -10.15
C LEU A 12 19.55 -44.20 -10.36
N SER A 13 19.58 -42.97 -9.81
CA SER A 13 20.68 -42.58 -8.90
C SER A 13 20.26 -41.43 -7.97
N THR A 14 20.42 -41.73 -6.69
CA THR A 14 20.38 -40.90 -5.48
C THR A 14 21.14 -39.57 -5.55
N GLY A 15 20.63 -38.54 -4.86
CA GLY A 15 21.33 -37.29 -4.58
C GLY A 15 20.71 -36.56 -3.38
N LEU A 16 20.98 -37.09 -2.19
CA LEU A 16 20.62 -36.54 -0.88
C LEU A 16 21.83 -35.69 -0.43
N ILE A 17 21.66 -34.37 -0.25
CA ILE A 17 22.60 -33.55 0.54
C ILE A 17 21.80 -32.70 1.50
N ALA A 18 21.79 -33.16 2.75
CA ALA A 18 21.57 -32.35 3.93
C ALA A 18 22.92 -31.75 4.35
N CYS A 19 22.94 -30.47 4.73
CA CYS A 19 24.06 -29.90 5.48
C CYS A 19 23.55 -29.16 6.72
N PHE A 20 23.67 -29.89 7.83
CA PHE A 20 24.09 -29.52 9.18
C PHE A 20 23.66 -28.19 9.83
N ILE A 21 22.93 -28.42 10.92
CA ILE A 21 22.78 -27.63 12.15
C ILE A 21 24.15 -27.15 12.66
N SER A 22 24.23 -25.88 13.08
CA SER A 22 25.17 -25.46 14.12
C SER A 22 24.38 -24.73 15.21
N ALA A 23 24.17 -25.44 16.31
CA ALA A 23 23.79 -24.91 17.60
C ALA A 23 24.82 -25.40 18.63
N CYS A 24 24.89 -24.66 19.74
CA CYS A 24 25.83 -24.72 20.88
C CYS A 24 26.98 -23.69 20.76
N SER A 25 27.32 -22.88 21.76
CA SER A 25 27.06 -23.04 23.19
C SER A 25 27.15 -21.70 23.92
N SER A 26 26.30 -21.52 24.91
CA SER A 26 26.44 -20.55 26.00
C SER A 26 27.69 -20.87 26.83
N ASN A 27 28.39 -19.84 27.29
CA ASN A 27 29.21 -19.91 28.49
C ASN A 27 29.07 -18.61 29.29
N ALA A 28 28.53 -18.73 30.50
CA ALA A 28 28.59 -17.71 31.53
C ALA A 28 29.93 -17.84 32.28
N GLY A 29 30.56 -16.72 32.60
CA GLY A 29 31.76 -16.66 33.42
C GLY A 29 32.04 -15.21 33.83
N THR A 30 31.77 -14.92 35.10
CA THR A 30 31.99 -13.66 35.81
C THR A 30 33.48 -13.35 35.98
N THR A 31 33.87 -12.08 35.83
CA THR A 31 35.05 -11.50 36.52
C THR A 31 34.83 -9.99 36.69
N GLU A 32 34.99 -9.50 37.93
CA GLU A 32 34.82 -8.10 38.34
C GLU A 32 36.11 -7.25 38.19
N SER A 33 35.91 -5.93 38.26
CA SER A 33 36.84 -4.82 38.54
C SER A 33 37.75 -4.31 37.40
N SER A 34 37.54 -3.07 36.95
CA SER A 34 38.02 -1.85 37.63
C SER A 34 37.74 -0.61 36.78
N LEU A 35 37.45 0.50 37.46
CA LEU A 35 37.27 1.87 36.96
C LEU A 35 38.49 2.37 36.17
N ASP A 36 38.27 3.07 35.05
CA ASP A 36 38.74 4.46 34.90
C ASP A 36 37.98 5.19 33.77
N ALA A 37 37.81 6.50 33.96
CA ALA A 37 37.06 7.42 33.12
C ALA A 37 37.92 8.01 32.01
N GLY A 38 37.31 8.34 30.86
CA GLY A 38 37.94 9.25 29.90
C GLY A 38 37.44 9.12 28.45
N ASP A 39 36.79 10.20 28.00
CA ASP A 39 36.53 10.63 26.63
C ASP A 39 35.54 9.85 25.74
N SER A 40 34.41 10.52 25.49
CA SER A 40 33.61 10.41 24.28
C SER A 40 34.46 10.73 23.04
N PRO A 41 34.25 9.96 21.97
CA PRO A 41 34.03 10.55 20.66
C PRO A 41 32.57 10.36 20.29
N GLU A 42 31.95 11.44 19.84
CA GLU A 42 30.60 11.50 19.27
C GLU A 42 30.37 10.32 18.33
N ALA A 43 29.50 9.39 18.74
CA ALA A 43 28.97 8.40 17.83
C ALA A 43 28.14 9.15 16.79
N ALA A 44 28.69 9.22 15.58
CA ALA A 44 27.96 9.59 14.38
C ALA A 44 26.62 8.85 14.41
N ALA A 45 25.53 9.62 14.41
CA ALA A 45 24.20 9.09 14.22
C ALA A 45 24.22 8.32 12.90
N ASP A 46 24.22 7.00 13.03
CA ASP A 46 23.95 6.07 11.95
C ASP A 46 22.65 6.55 11.32
N ALA A 47 22.74 6.94 10.05
CA ALA A 47 21.59 7.24 9.23
C ALA A 47 20.87 5.91 9.02
N GLY A 48 20.08 5.54 10.04
CA GLY A 48 19.31 4.32 10.06
C GLY A 48 18.43 4.32 8.84
N ALA A 49 18.72 3.37 7.95
CA ALA A 49 17.78 2.91 6.95
C ALA A 49 16.45 2.70 7.66
N SER A 50 15.45 3.53 7.34
CA SER A 50 14.09 3.29 7.81
C SER A 50 13.69 1.91 7.33
N GLU A 51 13.74 0.92 8.24
CA GLU A 51 13.08 -0.36 8.05
C GLU A 51 11.59 -0.05 7.95
N ALA A 52 11.17 0.17 6.70
CA ALA A 52 9.82 0.45 6.27
C ALA A 52 8.95 -0.80 6.47
N GLY A 53 8.66 -1.12 7.73
CA GLY A 53 7.64 -2.09 8.09
C GLY A 53 6.23 -1.49 7.98
N PRO A 54 5.18 -2.34 8.00
CA PRO A 54 3.81 -1.86 8.13
C PRO A 54 3.68 -0.97 9.38
N ILE A 55 2.87 0.08 9.26
CA ILE A 55 2.56 0.98 10.37
C ILE A 55 2.06 0.16 11.58
N ALA A 56 2.54 0.50 12.77
CA ALA A 56 2.06 -0.12 14.00
C ALA A 56 0.57 0.19 14.21
N PRO A 57 -0.26 -0.81 14.58
CA PRO A 57 -1.67 -0.61 14.83
C PRO A 57 -1.90 0.32 16.03
N GLU A 58 -2.61 1.42 15.84
CA GLU A 58 -3.06 2.29 16.95
C GLU A 58 -4.59 2.32 17.10
N CYS A 59 -5.28 1.54 16.28
CA CYS A 59 -6.74 1.44 16.27
C CYS A 59 -7.21 0.11 16.88
N GLU A 60 -8.17 0.15 17.79
CA GLU A 60 -8.89 -1.04 18.28
C GLU A 60 -10.38 -1.03 17.90
N GLU A 61 -10.84 0.07 17.27
CA GLU A 61 -12.24 0.36 16.99
C GLU A 61 -12.51 0.25 15.49
N SER A 62 -13.70 -0.20 15.07
CA SER A 62 -14.12 -0.16 13.66
C SER A 62 -14.14 1.27 13.10
N PHE A 63 -13.87 1.42 11.80
CA PHE A 63 -13.79 2.71 11.09
C PHE A 63 -12.67 3.63 11.62
N CYS A 64 -11.58 3.02 12.08
CA CYS A 64 -10.37 3.72 12.50
C CYS A 64 -9.21 3.32 11.60
N ALA A 65 -8.36 4.28 11.26
CA ALA A 65 -7.11 4.02 10.55
C ALA A 65 -5.94 4.75 11.21
N GLN A 66 -4.78 4.09 11.19
CA GLN A 66 -3.48 4.73 11.37
C GLN A 66 -2.85 4.87 9.98
N VAL A 67 -2.44 6.09 9.62
CA VAL A 67 -1.93 6.39 8.27
C VAL A 67 -0.61 7.15 8.31
N ASP A 68 0.21 6.94 7.28
CA ASP A 68 1.40 7.71 6.95
C ASP A 68 1.45 7.85 5.42
N VAL A 69 0.88 8.95 4.94
CA VAL A 69 0.72 9.31 3.54
C VAL A 69 1.47 10.61 3.33
N SER A 70 2.52 10.55 2.51
CA SER A 70 3.27 11.70 2.04
C SER A 70 3.55 11.50 0.56
N ALA A 71 2.94 12.36 -0.25
CA ALA A 71 3.12 12.38 -1.69
C ALA A 71 3.29 13.81 -2.19
N LYS A 72 4.24 13.99 -3.10
CA LYS A 72 4.48 15.23 -3.82
C LYS A 72 4.46 14.96 -5.32
N LEU A 73 3.65 15.73 -6.03
CA LEU A 73 3.48 15.59 -7.47
C LEU A 73 3.70 16.91 -8.18
N GLN A 74 4.29 16.85 -9.37
CA GLN A 74 4.34 17.96 -10.32
C GLN A 74 3.22 17.78 -11.33
N CYS A 75 2.40 18.80 -11.45
CA CYS A 75 1.18 18.77 -12.21
C CYS A 75 1.21 19.81 -13.32
N HIS A 76 0.68 19.43 -14.46
CA HIS A 76 0.40 20.33 -15.58
C HIS A 76 -1.10 20.33 -15.84
N ASP A 77 -1.71 21.53 -15.78
CA ASP A 77 -3.09 21.72 -16.19
C ASP A 77 -3.13 22.17 -17.66
N ALA A 78 -3.65 21.31 -18.53
CA ALA A 78 -3.71 21.53 -19.98
C ALA A 78 -4.75 22.60 -20.39
N VAL A 79 -5.75 22.89 -19.55
CA VAL A 79 -6.80 23.88 -19.86
C VAL A 79 -6.28 25.30 -19.65
N SER A 80 -5.61 25.51 -18.53
CA SER A 80 -4.99 26.78 -18.16
C SER A 80 -3.55 26.91 -18.65
N ASN A 81 -2.96 25.82 -19.14
CA ASN A 81 -1.57 25.69 -19.54
C ASN A 81 -0.60 26.17 -18.44
N LYS A 82 -0.82 25.67 -17.21
CA LYS A 82 -0.07 26.06 -16.02
C LYS A 82 0.48 24.86 -15.29
N ASP A 83 1.72 25.02 -14.84
CA ASP A 83 2.35 24.08 -13.93
C ASP A 83 2.05 24.44 -12.47
N PHE A 84 1.92 23.42 -11.64
CA PHE A 84 1.77 23.55 -10.20
C PHE A 84 2.28 22.29 -9.50
N SER A 85 2.50 22.36 -8.20
CA SER A 85 2.79 21.17 -7.39
C SER A 85 1.60 20.84 -6.52
N MET A 86 1.30 19.55 -6.36
CA MET A 86 0.33 19.03 -5.41
C MET A 86 1.06 18.28 -4.29
N THR A 87 0.66 18.53 -3.05
CA THR A 87 1.15 17.80 -1.88
C THR A 87 -0.03 17.19 -1.13
N THR A 88 0.04 15.88 -0.91
CA THR A 88 -0.89 15.15 -0.04
C THR A 88 -0.14 14.72 1.20
N SER A 89 -0.67 15.07 2.38
CA SER A 89 -0.08 14.71 3.67
C SER A 89 -1.19 14.26 4.63
N LEU A 90 -1.14 13.00 5.07
CA LEU A 90 -2.00 12.44 6.10
C LEU A 90 -1.14 11.60 7.05
N SER A 91 -1.15 11.93 8.34
CA SER A 91 -0.35 11.21 9.32
C SER A 91 -1.10 11.05 10.63
N GLY A 92 -0.97 9.88 11.24
CA GLY A 92 -1.54 9.55 12.54
C GLY A 92 -2.91 8.90 12.46
N ARG A 93 -3.64 8.96 13.57
CA ARG A 93 -4.93 8.31 13.74
C ARG A 93 -6.06 9.13 13.13
N THR A 94 -6.99 8.47 12.44
CA THR A 94 -8.26 9.05 11.96
C THR A 94 -9.43 8.09 12.15
N THR A 95 -10.63 8.64 12.37
CA THR A 95 -11.91 7.91 12.40
C THR A 95 -12.74 8.15 11.13
N GLU A 96 -12.23 8.96 10.21
CA GLU A 96 -12.89 9.26 8.96
C GLU A 96 -12.39 8.29 7.89
N VAL A 97 -12.92 7.08 7.98
CA VAL A 97 -12.53 5.92 7.18
C VAL A 97 -13.75 5.37 6.46
N THR A 98 -13.61 5.14 5.17
CA THR A 98 -14.53 4.33 4.38
C THR A 98 -13.86 2.98 4.12
N CYS A 99 -14.58 1.89 4.38
CA CYS A 99 -14.14 0.55 4.04
C CYS A 99 -15.32 -0.26 3.52
N ASP A 100 -15.38 -0.45 2.20
CA ASP A 100 -16.46 -1.14 1.53
C ASP A 100 -15.96 -2.42 0.87
N VAL A 101 -16.77 -3.48 0.97
CA VAL A 101 -16.53 -4.75 0.28
C VAL A 101 -17.68 -4.98 -0.70
N GLU A 102 -17.36 -5.03 -1.98
CA GLU A 102 -18.32 -5.34 -3.04
C GLU A 102 -18.12 -6.79 -3.50
N ASP A 103 -19.09 -7.66 -3.18
CA ASP A 103 -19.09 -9.04 -3.66
C ASP A 103 -19.43 -9.07 -5.18
N LYS A 104 -18.59 -9.72 -5.99
CA LYS A 104 -18.80 -9.82 -7.45
C LYS A 104 -19.58 -11.08 -7.82
N GLU A 105 -20.47 -10.95 -8.81
CA GLU A 105 -21.14 -12.11 -9.42
C GLU A 105 -20.08 -13.02 -10.07
N GLY A 106 -20.03 -14.29 -9.65
CA GLY A 106 -19.03 -15.26 -10.12
C GLY A 106 -17.86 -15.52 -9.16
N GLY A 107 -17.83 -14.83 -8.01
CA GLY A 107 -16.82 -15.00 -6.96
C GLY A 107 -15.75 -13.91 -7.00
N GLY A 108 -15.18 -13.63 -5.83
CA GLY A 108 -14.24 -12.52 -5.61
C GLY A 108 -14.90 -11.30 -4.99
N GLN A 109 -14.07 -10.47 -4.34
CA GLN A 109 -14.50 -9.27 -3.63
C GLN A 109 -13.67 -8.09 -4.10
N ASP A 110 -14.28 -6.94 -4.32
CA ASP A 110 -13.51 -5.69 -4.43
C ASP A 110 -13.47 -5.03 -3.05
N LEU A 111 -12.29 -4.63 -2.61
CA LEU A 111 -12.09 -3.87 -1.38
C LEU A 111 -11.85 -2.40 -1.73
N ARG A 112 -12.64 -1.49 -1.17
CA ARG A 112 -12.46 -0.05 -1.32
C ARG A 112 -12.13 0.54 0.04
N ILE A 113 -11.04 1.31 0.11
CA ILE A 113 -10.59 2.00 1.31
C ILE A 113 -10.45 3.48 0.99
N GLY A 114 -11.06 4.33 1.81
CA GLY A 114 -10.91 5.78 1.77
C GLY A 114 -10.50 6.29 3.14
N VAL A 115 -9.53 7.21 3.19
CA VAL A 115 -9.09 7.84 4.44
C VAL A 115 -8.98 9.35 4.27
N ARG A 116 -9.45 10.08 5.29
CA ARG A 116 -9.33 11.54 5.39
C ARG A 116 -9.04 11.96 6.85
N PRO A 117 -8.58 13.19 7.11
CA PRO A 117 -8.41 13.71 8.46
C PRO A 117 -9.76 13.90 9.16
N GLY A 118 -9.83 13.58 10.45
CA GLY A 118 -11.04 13.75 11.27
C GLY A 118 -11.50 15.19 11.49
N SER A 119 -10.64 16.18 11.27
CA SER A 119 -10.87 17.59 11.63
C SER A 119 -10.92 18.55 10.44
N ALA A 120 -10.80 18.04 9.20
CA ALA A 120 -10.77 18.87 8.01
C ALA A 120 -12.19 19.03 7.42
N THR A 121 -12.49 20.22 6.91
CA THR A 121 -13.64 20.43 6.01
C THR A 121 -13.42 19.60 4.74
N PRO A 122 -14.46 18.94 4.18
CA PRO A 122 -14.29 18.07 3.01
C PRO A 122 -13.63 18.74 1.80
N GLU A 123 -13.76 20.06 1.68
CA GLU A 123 -13.24 20.85 0.56
C GLU A 123 -11.72 21.13 0.68
N ASP A 124 -11.12 20.97 1.87
CA ASP A 124 -9.71 21.29 2.15
C ASP A 124 -8.92 20.09 2.69
N ALA A 125 -9.55 18.93 2.80
CA ALA A 125 -8.97 17.72 3.36
C ALA A 125 -8.09 16.99 2.35
N SER A 126 -6.83 16.72 2.69
CA SER A 126 -6.06 15.70 1.97
C SER A 126 -6.79 14.36 2.09
N GLU A 127 -6.83 13.57 1.03
CA GLU A 127 -7.52 12.27 1.06
C GLU A 127 -6.72 11.25 0.26
N ALA A 128 -6.86 9.98 0.63
CA ALA A 128 -6.36 8.87 -0.16
C ALA A 128 -7.47 7.83 -0.31
N TRP A 129 -7.73 7.44 -1.55
CA TRP A 129 -8.68 6.39 -1.90
C TRP A 129 -7.97 5.31 -2.69
N LEU A 130 -8.27 4.05 -2.38
CA LEU A 130 -7.76 2.90 -3.11
C LEU A 130 -8.84 1.83 -3.27
N ARG A 131 -8.83 1.16 -4.42
CA ARG A 131 -9.70 0.04 -4.73
C ARG A 131 -8.86 -1.15 -5.17
N ILE A 132 -8.85 -2.19 -4.34
CA ILE A 132 -8.21 -3.47 -4.64
C ILE A 132 -9.26 -4.40 -5.26
N ARG A 133 -9.02 -4.76 -6.52
CA ARG A 133 -9.90 -5.63 -7.31
C ARG A 133 -9.63 -7.09 -7.00
N SER A 134 -10.69 -7.91 -6.97
CA SER A 134 -10.55 -9.36 -6.76
C SER A 134 -9.68 -9.70 -5.54
N PHE A 135 -9.89 -8.97 -4.45
CA PHE A 135 -9.21 -9.14 -3.19
C PHE A 135 -9.44 -10.54 -2.62
N THR A 136 -8.34 -11.20 -2.26
CA THR A 136 -8.33 -12.56 -1.69
C THR A 136 -7.57 -12.66 -0.37
N GLY A 137 -7.15 -11.52 0.20
CA GLY A 137 -6.30 -11.46 1.39
C GLY A 137 -4.89 -10.92 1.08
N PRO A 138 -3.85 -11.33 1.84
CA PRO A 138 -2.49 -10.86 1.64
C PRO A 138 -1.95 -11.07 0.22
N GLY A 139 -1.16 -10.14 -0.28
CA GLY A 139 -0.60 -10.20 -1.64
C GLY A 139 -0.39 -8.82 -2.26
N THR A 140 0.07 -8.81 -3.51
CA THR A 140 0.27 -7.58 -4.30
C THR A 140 -0.81 -7.45 -5.34
N TYR A 141 -1.46 -6.28 -5.39
CA TYR A 141 -2.58 -5.99 -6.27
C TYR A 141 -2.32 -4.72 -7.08
N PRO A 142 -2.43 -4.76 -8.41
CA PRO A 142 -2.30 -3.55 -9.22
C PRO A 142 -3.51 -2.64 -8.99
N LEU A 143 -3.26 -1.34 -8.74
CA LEU A 143 -4.32 -0.38 -8.47
C LEU A 143 -4.83 0.23 -9.78
N VAL A 144 -5.57 -0.56 -10.55
CA VAL A 144 -6.03 -0.18 -11.89
C VAL A 144 -7.38 0.54 -11.88
N HIS A 145 -7.53 1.49 -12.79
CA HIS A 145 -8.80 2.11 -13.13
C HIS A 145 -9.45 1.36 -14.29
N VAL A 146 -10.77 1.10 -14.24
CA VAL A 146 -11.54 0.35 -15.25
C VAL A 146 -12.59 1.25 -15.92
N LYS A 147 -12.79 1.12 -17.24
CA LYS A 147 -13.71 2.00 -17.97
C LYS A 147 -15.11 1.85 -17.38
N ASP A 148 -15.85 2.96 -17.34
CA ASP A 148 -17.30 2.97 -17.12
C ASP A 148 -17.77 2.58 -15.70
N GLU A 149 -16.87 2.49 -14.72
CA GLU A 149 -17.20 2.06 -13.33
C GLU A 149 -17.38 3.20 -12.27
N GLY A 150 -17.55 4.47 -12.65
CA GLY A 150 -17.78 5.58 -11.70
C GLY A 150 -16.51 6.15 -11.03
N SER A 151 -16.61 6.76 -9.83
CA SER A 151 -15.46 7.36 -9.10
C SER A 151 -14.76 6.37 -8.14
N HIS A 152 -13.55 6.73 -7.65
CA HIS A 152 -12.73 5.96 -6.70
C HIS A 152 -12.16 4.67 -7.25
N GLN A 153 -11.50 4.79 -8.40
CA GLN A 153 -11.03 3.66 -9.19
C GLN A 153 -9.51 3.52 -9.17
N GLY A 154 -9.05 2.37 -8.71
CA GLY A 154 -7.61 2.06 -8.59
C GLY A 154 -7.01 2.79 -7.40
N PHE A 155 -6.45 3.97 -7.64
CA PHE A 155 -5.84 4.81 -6.60
C PHE A 155 -6.07 6.29 -6.90
N GLU A 156 -6.46 7.05 -5.90
CA GLU A 156 -6.69 8.50 -5.96
C GLU A 156 -6.06 9.19 -4.75
N LEU A 157 -5.52 10.38 -5.00
CA LEU A 157 -4.95 11.28 -4.00
C LEU A 157 -5.59 12.66 -4.16
N SER A 158 -6.02 13.21 -3.04
CA SER A 158 -6.41 14.61 -2.92
C SER A 158 -5.36 15.35 -2.11
N GLY A 159 -4.91 16.51 -2.59
CA GLY A 159 -3.89 17.31 -1.92
C GLY A 159 -4.00 18.81 -2.15
N LYS A 160 -3.24 19.56 -1.36
CA LYS A 160 -3.09 21.01 -1.52
C LYS A 160 -2.22 21.30 -2.74
N ALA A 161 -2.66 22.24 -3.59
CA ALA A 161 -1.89 22.72 -4.71
C ALA A 161 -1.22 24.07 -4.41
N THR A 162 -0.01 24.30 -4.96
CA THR A 162 0.82 25.47 -4.64
C THR A 162 0.39 26.78 -5.31
N SER A 163 -0.44 26.73 -6.36
CA SER A 163 -0.79 27.91 -7.17
C SER A 163 -2.27 27.98 -7.59
N SER A 164 -3.09 26.99 -7.24
CA SER A 164 -4.55 27.09 -7.31
C SER A 164 -5.10 27.37 -5.91
N GLU A 165 -6.10 28.25 -5.79
CA GLU A 165 -6.86 28.48 -4.54
C GLU A 165 -7.73 27.29 -4.15
N GLY A 166 -7.23 26.05 -4.27
CA GLY A 166 -8.06 24.87 -4.06
C GLY A 166 -7.31 23.56 -3.96
N HIS A 167 -8.00 22.60 -3.36
CA HIS A 167 -7.67 21.20 -3.36
C HIS A 167 -7.72 20.63 -4.78
N GLN A 168 -6.80 19.72 -5.08
CA GLN A 168 -6.80 18.97 -6.33
C GLN A 168 -6.90 17.49 -6.02
N THR A 169 -7.60 16.76 -6.89
CA THR A 169 -7.72 15.30 -6.83
C THR A 169 -7.21 14.72 -8.14
N VAL A 170 -6.31 13.74 -8.03
CA VAL A 170 -5.79 12.97 -9.18
C VAL A 170 -5.75 11.50 -8.85
N GLY A 171 -5.91 10.65 -9.86
CA GLY A 171 -5.87 9.21 -9.68
C GLY A 171 -5.33 8.45 -10.87
N THR A 172 -5.41 7.12 -10.79
CA THR A 172 -4.85 6.24 -11.81
C THR A 172 -5.59 6.39 -13.14
N LEU A 173 -4.82 6.47 -14.22
CA LEU A 173 -5.32 6.62 -15.58
C LEU A 173 -5.91 5.30 -16.09
N HIS A 174 -7.16 5.31 -16.54
CA HIS A 174 -7.84 4.10 -17.03
C HIS A 174 -7.14 3.40 -18.22
N CYS A 175 -6.63 4.16 -19.19
CA CYS A 175 -6.04 3.60 -20.41
C CYS A 175 -4.57 3.22 -20.28
N LEU A 176 -3.93 3.53 -19.15
CA LEU A 176 -2.54 3.20 -18.91
C LEU A 176 -2.45 2.18 -17.77
N PRO A 177 -1.40 1.35 -17.75
CA PRO A 177 -1.09 0.59 -16.54
C PRO A 177 -0.98 1.54 -15.35
N SER A 178 -1.51 1.11 -14.20
CA SER A 178 -1.33 1.89 -12.98
C SER A 178 0.15 2.00 -12.63
N PRO A 179 0.65 3.19 -12.25
CA PRO A 179 1.98 3.31 -11.69
C PRO A 179 2.07 2.78 -10.25
N CYS A 180 0.94 2.38 -9.66
CA CYS A 180 0.82 2.01 -8.26
C CYS A 180 0.28 0.60 -8.06
N GLU A 181 0.79 -0.07 -7.03
CA GLU A 181 0.30 -1.36 -6.54
C GLU A 181 0.06 -1.28 -5.03
N ALA A 182 -0.94 -1.99 -4.53
CA ALA A 182 -1.13 -2.21 -3.11
C ALA A 182 -0.46 -3.52 -2.70
N VAL A 183 0.40 -3.45 -1.69
CA VAL A 183 1.03 -4.59 -1.03
C VAL A 183 0.32 -4.80 0.30
N VAL A 184 -0.53 -5.82 0.35
CA VAL A 184 -1.33 -6.18 1.52
C VAL A 184 -0.53 -7.15 2.39
N ALA A 185 -0.35 -6.78 3.65
CA ALA A 185 0.52 -7.47 4.58
C ALA A 185 -0.03 -8.86 5.00
N PRO A 186 0.84 -9.85 5.29
CA PRO A 186 0.45 -11.21 5.70
C PRO A 186 -0.46 -11.28 6.92
N GLU A 187 -0.35 -10.33 7.83
CA GLU A 187 -1.16 -10.24 9.04
C GLU A 187 -2.57 -9.66 8.81
N THR A 188 -2.92 -9.27 7.57
CA THR A 188 -4.26 -8.82 7.22
C THR A 188 -5.27 -9.92 7.51
N GLU A 189 -6.33 -9.57 8.22
CA GLU A 189 -7.39 -10.50 8.58
C GLU A 189 -8.27 -10.80 7.35
N PRO A 190 -8.83 -12.01 7.23
CA PRO A 190 -9.69 -12.36 6.11
C PRO A 190 -11.01 -11.57 6.17
N VAL A 191 -11.51 -11.17 5.00
CA VAL A 191 -12.83 -10.53 4.91
C VAL A 191 -13.92 -11.48 5.41
N PRO A 192 -14.82 -11.02 6.28
CA PRO A 192 -15.99 -11.77 6.68
C PRO A 192 -16.87 -12.16 5.48
N ASN A 193 -17.19 -13.45 5.34
CA ASN A 193 -18.04 -13.98 4.27
C ASN A 193 -19.51 -14.18 4.67
N ASP A 194 -19.88 -13.86 5.92
CA ASP A 194 -21.22 -14.09 6.45
C ASP A 194 -22.06 -12.81 6.37
N PRO A 195 -23.00 -12.68 5.42
CA PRO A 195 -23.81 -11.47 5.22
C PRO A 195 -24.82 -11.20 6.36
N GLY A 196 -24.98 -12.14 7.31
CA GLY A 196 -25.89 -12.00 8.44
C GLY A 196 -25.23 -11.52 9.74
N THR A 197 -23.90 -11.44 9.79
CA THR A 197 -23.16 -11.10 11.01
C THR A 197 -22.24 -9.93 10.75
N VAL A 198 -22.46 -8.82 11.45
CA VAL A 198 -21.53 -7.70 11.37
C VAL A 198 -20.21 -8.08 12.04
N LYS A 199 -19.12 -8.06 11.30
CA LYS A 199 -17.78 -8.46 11.79
C LYS A 199 -16.74 -7.41 11.45
N GLU A 200 -15.91 -7.16 12.44
CA GLU A 200 -14.72 -6.33 12.30
C GLU A 200 -13.57 -7.17 11.75
N TRP A 201 -12.75 -6.53 10.93
CA TRP A 201 -11.54 -7.13 10.38
C TRP A 201 -10.52 -6.05 10.03
N ARG A 202 -9.25 -6.39 10.06
CA ARG A 202 -8.15 -5.44 9.87
C ARG A 202 -7.42 -5.65 8.55
N VAL A 203 -7.20 -4.55 7.82
CA VAL A 203 -6.35 -4.48 6.62
C VAL A 203 -5.07 -3.72 6.93
N ARG A 204 -3.92 -4.28 6.58
CA ARG A 204 -2.65 -3.55 6.56
C ARG A 204 -2.09 -3.56 5.16
N LEU A 205 -1.78 -2.38 4.62
CA LEU A 205 -1.23 -2.28 3.28
C LEU A 205 -0.28 -1.09 3.12
N GLU A 206 0.62 -1.23 2.16
CA GLU A 206 1.43 -0.16 1.61
C GLU A 206 1.05 0.03 0.13
N VAL A 207 0.88 1.27 -0.32
CA VAL A 207 0.77 1.57 -1.75
C VAL A 207 2.16 1.94 -2.26
N ARG A 208 2.68 1.15 -3.19
CA ARG A 208 3.95 1.41 -3.85
C ARG A 208 3.69 2.01 -5.21
N CYS A 209 4.16 3.23 -5.42
CA CYS A 209 4.12 3.86 -6.73
C CYS A 209 5.54 4.03 -7.28
N ALA A 210 5.68 3.88 -8.61
CA ALA A 210 6.94 4.18 -9.28
C ALA A 210 7.26 5.69 -9.19
N ALA A 211 8.53 6.02 -8.93
CA ALA A 211 9.02 7.39 -9.14
C ALA A 211 8.83 7.78 -10.62
N GLY A 212 8.32 8.99 -10.88
CA GLY A 212 7.92 9.39 -12.23
C GLY A 212 6.61 8.75 -12.71
N GLY A 213 5.90 7.99 -11.87
CA GLY A 213 4.57 7.49 -12.16
C GLY A 213 3.55 8.63 -12.30
N THR A 214 2.57 8.46 -13.18
CA THR A 214 1.63 9.53 -13.56
C THR A 214 0.20 9.22 -13.11
N LEU A 215 -0.43 10.21 -12.49
CA LEU A 215 -1.86 10.26 -12.14
C LEU A 215 -2.56 11.38 -12.91
N SER A 216 -3.88 11.34 -13.03
CA SER A 216 -4.68 12.37 -13.70
C SER A 216 -6.07 12.51 -13.08
N ASN A 217 -6.68 13.68 -13.24
CA ASN A 217 -8.05 13.95 -12.81
C ASN A 217 -9.13 13.50 -13.82
N MET A 218 -8.76 13.05 -15.03
CA MET A 218 -9.73 12.70 -16.08
C MET A 218 -9.30 11.50 -16.93
N HIS A 219 -10.27 10.95 -17.67
CA HIS A 219 -10.12 9.80 -18.56
C HIS A 219 -9.27 10.10 -19.81
N CYS A 220 -8.85 9.02 -20.47
CA CYS A 220 -7.88 9.04 -21.57
C CYS A 220 -8.35 9.58 -22.92
N GLU A 221 -9.61 9.99 -23.04
CA GLU A 221 -10.12 10.61 -24.25
C GLU A 221 -9.79 12.10 -24.18
N SER A 222 -8.61 12.50 -24.69
CA SER A 222 -8.08 13.86 -25.01
C SER A 222 -8.26 15.01 -24.01
N ASP A 223 -8.95 14.80 -22.91
CA ASP A 223 -9.49 15.84 -22.04
C ASP A 223 -8.92 15.67 -20.62
N ALA A 224 -7.79 14.95 -20.48
CA ALA A 224 -7.02 14.92 -19.25
C ALA A 224 -6.61 16.37 -18.91
N ARG A 225 -7.40 17.04 -18.07
CA ARG A 225 -7.21 18.45 -17.76
C ARG A 225 -5.97 18.64 -16.92
N THR A 226 -5.69 17.71 -16.03
CA THR A 226 -4.54 17.77 -15.14
C THR A 226 -3.82 16.43 -15.14
N VAL A 227 -2.52 16.47 -15.43
CA VAL A 227 -1.64 15.31 -15.37
C VAL A 227 -0.57 15.60 -14.33
N CYS A 228 -0.45 14.72 -13.34
CA CYS A 228 0.46 14.85 -12.22
C CYS A 228 1.45 13.70 -12.19
N THR A 229 2.73 13.98 -11.97
CA THR A 229 3.80 12.99 -11.90
C THR A 229 4.44 13.01 -10.53
N PHE A 230 4.66 11.83 -9.93
CA PHE A 230 5.36 11.72 -8.66
C PHE A 230 6.81 12.21 -8.80
N ASP A 231 7.19 13.19 -7.95
CA ASP A 231 8.57 13.69 -7.87
C ASP A 231 9.55 12.58 -7.46
N GLU A 232 9.11 11.77 -6.51
CA GLU A 232 9.83 10.64 -5.92
C GLU A 232 8.85 9.53 -5.55
N ALA A 233 9.35 8.35 -5.18
CA ALA A 233 8.48 7.28 -4.69
C ALA A 233 7.77 7.76 -3.41
N PRO A 234 6.43 7.81 -3.38
CA PRO A 234 5.70 8.33 -2.23
C PRO A 234 5.73 7.32 -1.07
N THR A 235 5.53 7.82 0.16
CA THR A 235 5.27 6.97 1.32
C THR A 235 3.76 6.90 1.53
N LEU A 236 3.17 5.70 1.42
CA LEU A 236 1.72 5.52 1.48
C LEU A 236 1.40 4.25 2.28
N ARG A 237 1.23 4.37 3.60
CA ARG A 237 1.00 3.23 4.49
C ARG A 237 -0.30 3.39 5.27
N PHE A 238 -1.00 2.28 5.43
CA PHE A 238 -2.33 2.23 6.02
C PHE A 238 -2.48 0.99 6.91
N ASP A 239 -2.95 1.18 8.14
CA ASP A 239 -3.56 0.15 8.99
C ASP A 239 -5.01 0.57 9.22
N VAL A 240 -5.96 -0.24 8.74
CA VAL A 240 -7.38 0.12 8.68
C VAL A 240 -8.22 -0.97 9.36
N ALA A 241 -9.02 -0.56 10.34
CA ALA A 241 -10.04 -1.40 10.96
C ALA A 241 -11.38 -1.25 10.22
N CYS A 242 -11.79 -2.29 9.51
CA CYS A 242 -12.98 -2.35 8.68
C CYS A 242 -14.12 -3.10 9.39
N ARG A 243 -15.34 -2.92 8.88
CA ARG A 243 -16.54 -3.60 9.37
C ARG A 243 -17.45 -3.94 8.18
N LYS A 244 -17.85 -5.21 8.05
CA LYS A 244 -18.80 -5.71 7.05
C LYS A 244 -20.00 -6.31 7.76
#